data_AF-A0A0R1ZB66-F1
#
_entry.id   AF-A0A0R1ZB66-F1
#
_cell.length_a   1.000
_cell.length_b   1.000
_cell.length_c   1.000
_cell.angle_alpha   90.00
_cell.angle_beta   90.00
_cell.angle_gamma   90.00
#
_symmetry.space_group_name_H-M   'P 1'
#
loop_
_entity.id
_entity.type
_entity.pdbx_description
1 polymer ?
#
loop_
_entity_poly.entity_id
_entity_poly.type
_entity_poly.pdbx_seq_one_letter_code
_entity_poly.pdbx_strand_id
1 'polypeptide(L)'
;MAKILNVLIGTIGILYICGQVTYYGFVRLLSTLGYDHAATVVDGHKIIFDWVIFMAFLLVIFGCVALVANFIKFQTPHLGLRLIFNIVCIFMPFLHIKNHLTILLEGVFLILFGLYLATIRKSKLINDKINLKR
;
A
#
# COMPACT_ATOMS: atom_id res chain seq x y z
N MET A 1 -13.61 9.59 9.45
CA MET A 1 -13.51 8.13 9.30
C MET A 1 -12.97 7.71 7.93
N ALA A 2 -13.74 7.73 6.84
CA ALA A 2 -13.28 7.20 5.55
C ALA A 2 -11.93 7.77 5.06
N LYS A 3 -11.71 9.09 5.18
CA LYS A 3 -10.42 9.72 4.81
C LYS A 3 -9.23 9.15 5.60
N ILE A 4 -9.35 9.07 6.93
CA ILE A 4 -8.29 8.58 7.82
C ILE A 4 -7.98 7.11 7.51
N LEU A 5 -9.02 6.31 7.28
CA LEU A 5 -8.87 4.89 6.97
C LEU A 5 -8.14 4.66 5.63
N ASN A 6 -8.45 5.43 4.59
CA ASN A 6 -7.73 5.36 3.31
C ASN A 6 -6.25 5.81 3.47
N VAL A 7 -5.96 6.81 4.31
CA VAL A 7 -4.57 7.20 4.62
C VAL A 7 -3.83 6.07 5.34
N LEU A 8 -4.45 5.46 6.36
CA LEU A 8 -3.87 4.34 7.10
C LEU A 8 -3.53 3.16 6.18
N ILE A 9 -4.45 2.80 5.28
CA ILE A 9 -4.21 1.72 4.30
C ILE A 9 -3.05 2.04 3.40
N GLY A 10 -2.92 3.28 2.93
CA GLY A 10 -1.78 3.66 2.12
C GLY A 10 -0.46 3.66 2.88
N THR A 11 -0.46 4.02 4.16
CA THR A 11 0.74 3.88 5.00
C THR A 11 1.11 2.40 5.18
N ILE A 12 0.15 1.53 5.45
CA ILE A 12 0.36 0.07 5.55
C ILE A 12 0.85 -0.50 4.22
N GLY A 13 0.29 -0.04 3.09
CA GLY A 13 0.72 -0.36 1.73
C GLY A 13 2.19 -0.02 1.47
N ILE A 14 2.65 1.17 1.87
CA ILE A 14 4.06 1.54 1.77
C ILE A 14 4.94 0.62 2.62
N LEU A 15 4.56 0.35 3.86
CA LEU A 15 5.32 -0.54 4.75
C LEU A 15 5.42 -1.96 4.19
N TYR A 16 4.34 -2.45 3.58
CA TYR A 16 4.32 -3.74 2.89
C TYR A 16 5.29 -3.77 1.71
N ILE A 17 5.26 -2.75 0.83
CA ILE A 17 6.19 -2.63 -0.31
C ILE A 17 7.63 -2.60 0.17
N CYS A 18 7.92 -1.77 1.19
CA CYS A 18 9.26 -1.72 1.77
C CYS A 18 9.71 -3.09 2.28
N GLY A 19 8.83 -3.80 3.01
CA GLY A 19 9.11 -5.16 3.47
C GLY A 19 9.42 -6.14 2.33
N GLN A 20 8.60 -6.12 1.27
CA GLN A 20 8.81 -6.95 0.07
C GLN A 20 10.14 -6.63 -0.62
N VAL A 21 10.43 -5.34 -0.85
CA VAL A 21 11.68 -4.89 -1.48
C VAL A 21 12.89 -5.30 -0.64
N THR A 22 12.82 -5.17 0.69
CA THR A 22 13.90 -5.60 1.59
C THR A 22 14.08 -7.11 1.53
N TYR A 23 13.00 -7.89 1.62
CA TYR A 23 13.04 -9.35 1.55
C TYR A 23 13.69 -9.83 0.24
N TYR A 24 13.20 -9.38 -0.93
CA TYR A 24 13.79 -9.79 -2.22
C TYR A 24 15.16 -9.22 -2.48
N GLY A 25 15.44 -7.99 -2.04
CA GLY A 25 16.76 -7.40 -2.13
C GLY A 25 17.78 -8.28 -1.42
N PHE A 26 17.44 -8.77 -0.22
CA PHE A 26 18.31 -9.64 0.57
C PHE A 26 18.48 -11.03 -0.06
N VAL A 27 17.38 -11.64 -0.53
CA VAL A 27 17.42 -12.92 -1.27
C VAL A 27 18.31 -12.81 -2.52
N ARG A 28 18.17 -11.72 -3.29
CA ARG A 28 18.94 -11.48 -4.51
C ARG A 28 20.41 -11.23 -4.22
N LEU A 29 20.73 -10.47 -3.16
CA LEU A 29 22.10 -10.23 -2.72
C LEU A 29 22.79 -11.56 -2.37
N LEU A 30 22.17 -12.38 -1.52
CA LEU A 30 22.69 -13.69 -1.12
C LEU A 30 22.86 -14.65 -2.31
N SER A 31 21.90 -14.66 -3.24
CA SER A 31 22.01 -15.44 -4.47
C SER A 31 23.19 -14.99 -5.33
N THR A 32 23.47 -13.68 -5.38
CA THR A 32 24.61 -13.12 -6.14
C THR A 32 25.95 -13.45 -5.47
N LEU A 33 25.95 -13.63 -4.14
CA LEU A 33 27.12 -14.05 -3.36
C LEU A 33 27.37 -15.58 -3.42
N GLY A 34 26.58 -16.34 -4.20
CA GLY A 34 26.79 -17.78 -4.41
C GLY A 34 26.10 -18.68 -3.38
N TYR A 35 25.17 -18.16 -2.57
CA TYR A 35 24.34 -19.01 -1.71
C TYR A 35 23.21 -19.65 -2.53
N ASP A 36 23.37 -20.93 -2.89
CA ASP A 36 22.35 -21.71 -3.63
C ASP A 36 20.99 -21.79 -2.90
N HIS A 37 21.00 -21.62 -1.58
CA HIS A 37 19.84 -21.64 -0.69
C HIS A 37 19.56 -20.26 -0.07
N ALA A 38 19.81 -19.19 -0.81
CA ALA A 38 19.62 -17.81 -0.34
C ALA A 38 18.23 -17.58 0.27
N ALA A 39 17.16 -18.04 -0.39
CA ALA A 39 15.80 -17.92 0.12
C ALA A 39 15.63 -18.62 1.48
N THR A 40 16.18 -19.83 1.64
CA THR A 40 16.12 -20.61 2.88
C THR A 40 16.91 -19.98 4.02
N VAL A 41 18.00 -19.26 3.71
CA VAL A 41 18.76 -18.47 4.69
C VAL A 41 17.98 -17.23 5.13
N VAL A 42 17.30 -16.55 4.20
CA VAL A 42 16.41 -15.42 4.53
C VAL A 42 15.16 -15.89 5.28
N ASP A 43 14.60 -17.04 4.92
CA ASP A 43 13.49 -17.69 5.64
C ASP A 43 13.90 -18.15 7.03
N GLY A 44 15.19 -18.50 7.21
CA GLY A 44 15.80 -18.71 8.53
C GLY A 44 15.69 -17.47 9.42
N HIS A 45 15.70 -16.28 8.83
CA HIS A 45 15.29 -15.02 9.46
C HIS A 45 13.77 -14.81 9.31
N LYS A 46 12.99 -15.72 9.91
CA LYS A 46 11.50 -15.75 9.94
C LYS A 46 10.83 -14.40 10.12
N ILE A 47 11.48 -13.48 10.85
CA ILE A 47 10.98 -12.14 11.17
C ILE A 47 10.55 -11.35 9.92
N ILE A 48 11.33 -11.36 8.83
CA ILE A 48 11.03 -10.54 7.65
C ILE A 48 9.87 -11.16 6.85
N PHE A 49 9.90 -12.48 6.69
CA PHE A 49 8.85 -13.21 6.00
C PHE A 49 7.50 -13.12 6.74
N ASP A 50 7.50 -13.35 8.05
CA ASP A 50 6.32 -13.23 8.92
C ASP A 50 5.78 -11.79 8.91
N TRP A 51 6.66 -10.78 8.90
CA TRP A 51 6.26 -9.38 8.80
C TRP A 51 5.54 -9.07 7.49
N VAL A 52 6.06 -9.55 6.36
CA VAL A 52 5.44 -9.35 5.04
C VAL A 52 4.06 -10.02 4.97
N ILE A 53 3.94 -11.24 5.49
CA ILE A 53 2.65 -11.95 5.58
C ILE A 53 1.67 -11.20 6.48
N PHE A 54 2.11 -10.78 7.67
CA PHE A 54 1.28 -10.03 8.59
C PHE A 54 0.76 -8.73 7.98
N MET A 55 1.63 -7.99 7.29
CA MET A 55 1.25 -6.77 6.57
C MET A 55 0.27 -7.04 5.44
N ALA A 56 0.42 -8.14 4.71
CA ALA A 56 -0.53 -8.56 3.68
C ALA A 56 -1.94 -8.78 4.26
N PHE A 57 -2.07 -9.46 5.39
CA PHE A 57 -3.35 -9.66 6.06
C PHE A 57 -3.98 -8.33 6.51
N LEU A 58 -3.18 -7.43 7.11
CA LEU A 58 -3.66 -6.11 7.50
C LEU A 58 -4.16 -5.32 6.29
N LEU A 59 -3.44 -5.36 5.16
CA LEU A 59 -3.83 -4.68 3.92
C LEU A 59 -5.19 -5.15 3.41
N VAL A 60 -5.42 -6.46 3.40
CA VAL A 60 -6.69 -7.03 2.93
C VAL A 60 -7.83 -6.66 3.88
N ILE A 61 -7.64 -6.82 5.19
CA ILE A 61 -8.67 -6.53 6.20
C ILE A 61 -9.04 -5.05 6.16
N PHE A 62 -8.05 -4.15 6.30
CA PHE A 62 -8.32 -2.71 6.29
C PHE A 62 -8.82 -2.25 4.92
N GLY A 63 -8.27 -2.79 3.83
CA GLY A 63 -8.74 -2.56 2.46
C GLY A 63 -10.23 -2.82 2.32
N CYS A 64 -10.69 -4.00 2.74
CA CYS A 64 -12.11 -4.36 2.72
C CYS A 64 -12.96 -3.41 3.58
N VAL A 65 -12.52 -3.10 4.80
CA VAL A 65 -13.24 -2.17 5.70
C VAL A 65 -13.35 -0.78 5.08
N ALA A 66 -12.30 -0.28 4.42
CA ALA A 66 -12.34 1.01 3.74
C ALA A 66 -13.23 1.00 2.50
N LEU A 67 -13.23 -0.10 1.77
CA LEU A 67 -14.07 -0.27 0.59
C LEU A 67 -15.55 -0.19 0.99
N VAL A 68 -15.95 -0.93 2.04
CA VAL A 68 -17.29 -0.85 2.64
C VAL A 68 -17.59 0.55 3.18
N ALA A 69 -16.67 1.17 3.91
CA ALA A 69 -16.85 2.52 4.45
C ALA A 69 -17.01 3.59 3.36
N ASN A 70 -16.35 3.43 2.21
CA ASN A 70 -16.49 4.31 1.06
C ASN A 70 -17.86 4.11 0.37
N PHE A 71 -18.37 2.87 0.30
CA PHE A 71 -19.73 2.60 -0.22
C PHE A 71 -20.83 3.21 0.65
N ILE A 72 -20.70 3.13 1.98
CA ILE A 72 -21.68 3.74 2.90
C ILE A 72 -21.70 5.27 2.79
N LYS A 73 -20.56 5.91 2.45
CA LYS A 73 -20.44 7.37 2.29
C LYS A 73 -20.16 7.79 0.84
N PHE A 74 -21.13 7.50 -0.02
CA PHE A 74 -21.08 7.75 -1.47
C PHE A 74 -20.87 9.23 -1.84
N GLN A 75 -21.30 10.18 -0.99
CA GLN A 75 -21.20 11.62 -1.22
C GLN A 75 -19.81 12.24 -0.96
N THR A 76 -18.77 11.44 -0.73
CA THR A 76 -17.44 12.02 -0.49
C THR A 76 -16.69 12.34 -1.77
N PRO A 77 -15.99 13.49 -1.85
CA PRO A 77 -15.24 13.87 -3.04
C PRO A 77 -14.14 12.86 -3.35
N HIS A 78 -13.99 12.57 -4.65
CA HIS A 78 -13.02 11.62 -5.23
C HIS A 78 -13.25 10.15 -4.84
N LEU A 79 -14.52 9.72 -4.76
CA LEU A 79 -14.91 8.33 -4.49
C LEU A 79 -14.21 7.33 -5.44
N GLY A 80 -14.18 7.61 -6.74
CA GLY A 80 -13.56 6.72 -7.74
C GLY A 80 -12.08 6.46 -7.47
N LEU A 81 -11.31 7.52 -7.14
CA LEU A 81 -9.90 7.39 -6.79
C LEU A 81 -9.70 6.47 -5.57
N ARG A 82 -10.56 6.60 -4.56
CA ARG A 82 -10.48 5.78 -3.33
C ARG A 82 -10.88 4.33 -3.57
N LEU A 83 -11.86 4.08 -4.42
CA LEU A 83 -12.27 2.72 -4.76
C LEU A 83 -11.16 2.00 -5.53
N ILE A 84 -10.65 2.61 -6.59
CA ILE A 84 -9.53 2.06 -7.37
C ILE A 84 -8.32 1.82 -6.46
N PHE A 85 -7.99 2.79 -5.61
CA PHE A 85 -6.90 2.67 -4.65
C PHE A 85 -7.07 1.47 -3.70
N ASN A 86 -8.24 1.30 -3.07
CA ASN A 86 -8.46 0.17 -2.16
C ASN A 86 -8.48 -1.17 -2.89
N ILE A 87 -9.01 -1.23 -4.11
CA ILE A 87 -8.97 -2.44 -4.94
C ILE A 87 -7.51 -2.82 -5.20
N VAL A 88 -6.68 -1.88 -5.67
CA VAL A 88 -5.25 -2.11 -5.89
C VAL A 88 -4.56 -2.60 -4.61
N CYS A 89 -4.85 -1.99 -3.46
CA CYS A 89 -4.32 -2.41 -2.16
C CYS A 89 -4.67 -3.86 -1.82
N ILE A 90 -5.93 -4.27 -2.02
CA ILE A 90 -6.37 -5.63 -1.71
C ILE A 90 -5.71 -6.65 -2.64
N PHE A 91 -5.58 -6.35 -3.93
CA PHE A 91 -5.01 -7.28 -4.91
C PHE A 91 -3.49 -7.39 -4.85
N MET A 92 -2.81 -6.38 -4.34
CA MET A 92 -1.36 -6.30 -4.24
C MET A 92 -0.69 -7.50 -3.55
N PRO A 93 -1.12 -7.96 -2.36
CA PRO A 93 -0.54 -9.13 -1.72
C PRO A 93 -0.77 -10.46 -2.44
N PHE A 94 -1.73 -10.54 -3.37
CA PHE A 94 -2.05 -11.77 -4.09
C PHE A 94 -1.26 -11.95 -5.39
N LEU A 95 -0.57 -10.92 -5.87
CA LEU A 95 0.25 -11.02 -7.07
C LEU A 95 1.62 -11.61 -6.77
N HIS A 96 1.91 -12.75 -7.39
CA HIS A 96 3.13 -13.49 -7.16
C HIS A 96 4.41 -12.72 -7.53
N ILE A 97 5.40 -13.02 -6.72
CA ILE A 97 6.65 -12.33 -6.40
C ILE A 97 7.61 -12.11 -7.59
N LYS A 98 7.47 -12.89 -8.66
CA LYS A 98 8.37 -12.81 -9.84
C LYS A 98 7.72 -12.20 -11.07
N ASN A 99 6.47 -11.71 -10.98
CA ASN A 99 5.81 -11.11 -12.12
C ASN A 99 6.12 -9.62 -12.23
N HIS A 100 6.45 -9.17 -13.45
CA HIS A 100 6.53 -7.75 -13.80
C HIS A 100 5.23 -6.98 -13.45
N LEU A 101 4.09 -7.68 -13.39
CA LEU A 101 2.81 -7.16 -12.91
C LEU A 101 2.85 -6.69 -11.45
N THR A 102 3.63 -7.33 -10.57
CA THR A 102 3.74 -6.91 -9.17
C THR A 102 4.36 -5.53 -9.12
N ILE A 103 5.53 -5.34 -9.75
CA ILE A 103 6.24 -4.05 -9.83
C ILE A 103 5.34 -2.97 -10.45
N LEU A 104 4.62 -3.31 -11.53
CA LEU A 104 3.66 -2.40 -12.15
C LEU A 104 2.59 -1.97 -11.14
N LEU A 105 2.01 -2.93 -10.39
CA LEU A 105 0.97 -2.65 -9.42
C LEU A 105 1.49 -1.85 -8.22
N GLU A 106 2.72 -2.09 -7.74
CA GLU A 106 3.34 -1.25 -6.70
C GLU A 106 3.54 0.18 -7.18
N GLY A 107 3.98 0.35 -8.44
CA GLY A 107 4.10 1.67 -9.06
C GLY A 107 2.76 2.39 -9.17
N VAL A 108 1.73 1.69 -9.64
CA VAL A 108 0.35 2.21 -9.71
C VAL A 108 -0.15 2.60 -8.31
N PHE A 109 0.09 1.76 -7.30
CA PHE A 109 -0.25 2.06 -5.91
C PHE A 109 0.41 3.35 -5.42
N LEU A 110 1.72 3.52 -5.64
CA LEU A 110 2.45 4.72 -5.21
C LEU A 110 1.92 5.98 -5.88
N ILE A 111 1.62 5.91 -7.18
CA ILE A 111 1.03 7.03 -7.94
C ILE A 111 -0.36 7.37 -7.37
N LEU A 112 -1.23 6.37 -7.18
CA LEU A 112 -2.57 6.58 -6.65
C LEU A 112 -2.54 7.17 -5.23
N PHE A 113 -1.64 6.68 -4.37
CA PHE A 113 -1.49 7.19 -3.02
C PHE A 113 -0.94 8.63 -3.01
N GLY A 114 0.04 8.94 -3.87
CA GLY A 114 0.56 10.29 -4.04
C GLY A 114 -0.52 11.28 -4.52
N LEU A 115 -1.30 10.89 -5.51
CA LEU A 115 -2.46 11.67 -5.99
C LEU A 115 -3.50 11.87 -4.89
N TYR A 116 -3.75 10.84 -4.08
CA TYR A 116 -4.68 10.91 -2.96
C TYR A 116 -4.22 11.93 -1.90
N LEU A 117 -2.94 11.89 -1.51
CA LEU A 117 -2.35 12.85 -0.57
C LEU A 117 -2.36 14.28 -1.12
N ALA A 118 -2.02 14.46 -2.40
CA ALA A 118 -2.05 15.76 -3.07
C ALA A 118 -3.47 16.35 -3.06
N THR A 119 -4.48 15.51 -3.31
CA THR A 119 -5.90 15.90 -3.27
C THR A 119 -6.31 16.37 -1.87
N ILE A 120 -5.92 15.63 -0.82
CA ILE A 120 -6.18 16.03 0.57
C ILE A 120 -5.52 17.36 0.89
N ARG A 121 -4.24 17.54 0.51
CA ARG A 121 -3.48 18.77 0.77
C ARG A 121 -4.12 19.97 0.05
N LYS A 122 -4.53 19.80 -1.20
CA LYS A 122 -5.22 20.85 -1.97
C LYS A 122 -6.55 21.25 -1.32
N SER A 123 -7.36 20.29 -0.87
CA SER A 123 -8.60 20.59 -0.15
C SER A 123 -8.35 21.36 1.15
N LYS A 124 -7.29 21.04 1.89
CA LYS A 124 -6.93 21.75 3.13
C LYS A 124 -6.54 23.21 2.86
N LEU A 125 -5.68 23.46 1.87
CA LEU A 125 -5.25 24.80 1.48
C LEU A 125 -6.40 25.70 1.02
N ILE A 126 -7.37 25.14 0.30
CA ILE A 126 -8.58 25.88 -0.12
C ILE A 126 -9.40 26.28 1.10
N ASN A 127 -9.58 25.38 2.06
CA ASN A 127 -10.36 25.65 3.27
C ASN A 127 -9.70 26.71 4.16
N ASP A 128 -8.37 26.67 4.31
CA ASP A 128 -7.61 27.67 5.06
C ASP A 128 -7.72 29.06 4.41
N LYS A 129 -7.69 29.14 3.07
CA LYS A 129 -7.92 30.41 2.34
C LYS A 129 -9.32 30.98 2.52
N ILE A 130 -10.34 30.14 2.68
CA ILE A 130 -11.72 30.58 2.93
C ILE A 130 -11.86 31.12 4.35
N ASN A 131 -11.23 30.48 5.33
CA ASN A 131 -11.25 30.93 6.72
C ASN A 131 -10.47 32.24 6.95
N LEU A 132 -9.44 32.53 6.15
CA LEU A 132 -8.72 33.81 6.18
C LEU A 132 -9.47 34.98 5.54
N LYS A 133 -10.53 34.72 4.77
CA LYS A 133 -11.37 35.74 4.14
C LYS A 133 -12.66 36.03 4.90
N ARG A 134 -12.94 35.30 5.98
CA ARG A 134 -14.06 35.52 6.91
C ARG A 134 -13.55 36.24 8.15
#